data_AF-A0A1C4TJ97-F1
#
_entry.id   AF-A0A1C4TJ97-F1
#
_cell.length_a   1.000
_cell.length_b   1.000
_cell.length_c   1.000
_cell.angle_alpha   90.00
_cell.angle_beta   90.00
_cell.angle_gamma   90.00
#
_symmetry.space_group_name_H-M   'P 1'
#
loop_
_entity.id
_entity.type
_entity.pdbx_description
1 polymer ?
#
loop_
_entity_poly.entity_id
_entity_poly.type
_entity_poly.pdbx_seq_one_letter_code
_entity_poly.pdbx_strand_id
1 'polypeptide(L)'
;MLVYYPMTAVNWLLGILSCVLFLWFGASGTQVAASIWLMLYSDAAALQIGLYLWNRRHNVSPHEPEGSGGLAGMAMSALSAPIYLKSLGSAVLRTDGRFVVTPKGGQASPDRLLTFRIHLFWAAVLLSSLAASVYLDHTHVAMRTWATLGLAISLSPVVVWAWTVRQDKRAEAARAVPVPAPPPPEPAYVTTTTTPAPQATTTASAGTTATTTAGGN
;
A
#
# COMPACT_ATOMS: atom_id res chain seq x y z
N MET A 1 3.66 15.98 -18.83
CA MET A 1 3.28 14.78 -18.04
C MET A 1 4.41 14.18 -17.21
N LEU A 2 5.69 14.31 -17.60
CA LEU A 2 6.84 13.79 -16.80
C LEU A 2 7.10 14.53 -15.48
N VAL A 3 6.65 15.78 -15.36
CA VAL A 3 7.02 16.68 -14.25
C VAL A 3 6.17 16.49 -12.99
N TYR A 4 4.99 15.87 -13.09
CA TYR A 4 4.08 15.73 -11.95
C TYR A 4 4.71 14.95 -10.80
N TYR A 5 5.18 13.73 -11.05
CA TYR A 5 5.78 12.87 -10.02
C TYR A 5 6.99 13.50 -9.30
N PRO A 6 8.01 14.05 -10.00
CA PRO A 6 9.12 14.71 -9.34
C PRO A 6 8.70 15.98 -8.61
N MET A 7 7.72 16.75 -9.10
CA MET A 7 7.23 17.92 -8.38
C MET A 7 6.48 17.56 -7.10
N THR A 8 5.64 16.52 -7.13
CA THR A 8 4.98 16.01 -5.92
C THR A 8 6.00 15.53 -4.89
N ALA A 9 7.06 14.86 -5.33
CA ALA A 9 8.17 14.44 -4.48
C ALA A 9 8.87 15.63 -3.82
N VAL A 10 9.23 16.66 -4.59
CA VAL A 10 9.86 17.88 -4.07
C VAL A 10 8.93 18.60 -3.10
N ASN A 11 7.64 18.74 -3.42
CA ASN A 11 6.67 19.39 -2.54
C ASN A 11 6.54 18.64 -1.20
N TRP A 12 6.52 17.32 -1.23
CA TRP A 12 6.51 16.49 -0.03
C TRP A 12 7.77 16.70 0.81
N LEU A 13 8.95 16.68 0.19
CA LEU A 13 10.22 16.92 0.88
C LEU A 13 10.25 18.31 1.54
N LEU A 14 9.91 19.36 0.78
CA LEU A 14 9.93 20.74 1.27
C LEU A 14 8.91 20.95 2.39
N GLY A 15 7.72 20.35 2.30
CA GLY A 15 6.71 20.41 3.35
C GLY A 15 7.20 19.77 4.66
N ILE A 16 7.77 18.56 4.59
CA ILE A 16 8.29 17.90 5.80
C ILE A 16 9.52 18.64 6.34
N LEU A 17 10.44 19.05 5.48
CA LEU A 17 11.61 19.82 5.90
C LEU A 17 11.19 21.11 6.60
N SER A 18 10.19 21.82 6.08
CA SER A 18 9.63 23.01 6.72
C SER A 18 9.05 22.68 8.10
N CYS A 19 8.28 21.60 8.22
CA CYS A 19 7.76 21.14 9.51
C CYS A 19 8.90 20.85 10.49
N VAL A 20 9.92 20.09 10.07
CA VAL A 20 11.08 19.76 10.91
C VAL A 20 11.79 21.03 11.38
N LEU A 21 12.08 21.96 10.46
CA LEU A 21 12.82 23.18 10.78
C LEU A 21 12.08 24.07 11.79
N PHE A 22 10.78 24.31 11.57
CA PHE A 22 9.97 25.13 12.46
C PHE A 22 9.74 24.45 13.82
N LEU A 23 9.52 23.14 13.85
CA LEU A 23 9.19 22.41 15.08
C LEU A 23 10.42 22.13 15.94
N TRP A 24 11.58 21.83 15.35
CA TRP A 24 12.83 21.57 16.08
C TRP A 24 13.61 22.83 16.41
N PHE A 25 13.75 23.78 15.47
CA PHE A 25 14.63 24.93 15.66
C PHE A 25 13.89 26.23 15.94
N GLY A 26 12.56 26.22 15.93
CA GLY A 26 11.77 27.45 16.06
C GLY A 26 12.04 28.42 14.90
N ALA A 27 12.55 27.91 13.78
CA ALA A 27 12.93 28.69 12.62
C ALA A 27 11.69 29.37 12.05
N SER A 28 11.43 30.61 12.47
CA SER A 28 10.32 31.39 11.97
C SER A 28 10.76 32.15 10.73
N GLY A 29 10.14 31.84 9.60
CA GLY A 29 10.24 32.66 8.38
C GLY A 29 9.56 34.03 8.54
N THR A 30 9.23 34.66 7.41
CA THR A 30 8.48 35.91 7.38
C THR A 30 7.10 35.74 8.02
N GLN A 31 6.85 36.49 9.09
CA GLN A 31 5.56 36.51 9.78
C GLN A 31 4.57 37.33 8.94
N VAL A 32 3.78 36.65 8.10
CA VAL A 32 2.70 37.27 7.34
C VAL A 32 1.43 37.27 8.19
N ALA A 33 0.73 38.40 8.22
CA ALA A 33 -0.55 38.49 8.92
C ALA A 33 -1.51 37.39 8.43
N ALA A 34 -2.13 36.68 9.36
CA ALA A 34 -3.03 35.56 9.04
C ALA A 34 -4.17 35.98 8.10
N SER A 35 -4.64 37.22 8.20
CA SER A 35 -5.66 37.79 7.30
C SER A 35 -5.19 37.87 5.85
N ILE A 36 -3.96 38.33 5.61
CA ILE A 36 -3.36 38.43 4.27
C ILE A 36 -3.12 37.02 3.72
N TRP A 37 -2.63 36.11 4.57
CA TRP A 37 -2.42 34.72 4.19
C TRP A 37 -3.73 34.06 3.76
N LEU A 38 -4.79 34.20 4.56
CA LEU A 38 -6.12 33.65 4.24
C LEU A 38 -6.68 34.28 2.97
N MET A 39 -6.63 35.60 2.81
CA MET A 39 -7.11 36.26 1.59
C MET A 39 -6.43 35.67 0.33
N LEU A 40 -5.09 35.63 0.31
CA LEU A 40 -4.34 35.14 -0.85
C LEU A 40 -4.49 33.62 -1.07
N TYR A 41 -4.35 32.82 -0.02
CA TYR A 41 -4.40 31.35 -0.15
C TYR A 41 -5.82 30.84 -0.38
N SER A 42 -6.85 31.46 0.22
CA SER A 42 -8.24 31.06 -0.01
C SER A 42 -8.66 31.36 -1.44
N ASP A 43 -8.31 32.53 -1.98
CA ASP A 43 -8.60 32.85 -3.38
C ASP A 43 -7.89 31.90 -4.35
N ALA A 44 -6.61 31.63 -4.11
CA ALA A 44 -5.83 30.68 -4.90
C ALA A 44 -6.41 29.25 -4.82
N ALA A 45 -6.81 28.80 -3.63
CA ALA A 45 -7.41 27.49 -3.42
C ALA A 45 -8.78 27.39 -4.09
N ALA A 46 -9.63 28.41 -3.96
CA ALA A 46 -10.94 28.47 -4.60
C ALA A 46 -10.81 28.41 -6.13
N LEU A 47 -9.87 29.18 -6.69
CA LEU A 47 -9.60 29.16 -8.12
C LEU A 47 -9.04 27.80 -8.56
N GLN A 48 -8.10 27.22 -7.81
CA GLN A 48 -7.52 25.91 -8.13
C GLN A 48 -8.58 24.80 -8.13
N ILE A 49 -9.43 24.75 -7.10
CA ILE A 49 -10.51 23.77 -6.98
C ILE A 49 -11.57 24.00 -8.06
N GLY A 50 -12.00 25.26 -8.24
CA GLY A 50 -13.00 25.62 -9.25
C GLY A 50 -12.55 25.27 -10.67
N LEU A 51 -11.30 25.61 -11.01
CA LEU A 51 -10.72 25.29 -12.32
C LEU A 51 -10.54 23.78 -12.50
N TYR A 52 -10.16 23.05 -11.45
CA TYR A 52 -10.10 21.59 -11.48
C TYR A 52 -11.47 20.97 -11.79
N LEU A 53 -12.52 21.37 -11.07
CA LEU A 53 -13.88 20.86 -11.26
C LEU A 53 -14.41 21.23 -12.65
N TRP A 54 -14.18 22.48 -13.10
CA TRP A 54 -14.57 22.94 -14.42
C TRP A 54 -13.85 22.17 -15.53
N ASN A 55 -12.54 21.95 -15.40
CA ASN A 55 -11.77 21.25 -16.43
C ASN A 55 -12.15 19.75 -16.49
N ARG A 56 -12.47 19.15 -15.34
CA ARG A 56 -12.80 17.72 -15.26
C ARG A 56 -14.05 17.36 -16.06
N ARG A 57 -15.00 18.30 -16.26
CA ARG A 57 -16.18 18.08 -17.12
C ARG A 57 -15.84 17.71 -18.57
N HIS A 58 -14.64 18.05 -19.05
CA HIS A 58 -14.16 17.70 -20.40
C HIS A 58 -13.05 16.64 -20.38
N ASN A 59 -12.57 16.23 -19.20
CA ASN A 59 -11.38 15.39 -19.05
C ASN A 59 -11.65 14.22 -18.10
N VAL A 60 -12.80 13.57 -18.25
CA VAL A 60 -13.12 12.33 -17.55
C VAL A 60 -12.45 11.19 -18.27
N SER A 61 -11.57 10.46 -17.58
CA SER A 61 -10.93 9.27 -18.12
C SER A 61 -11.99 8.18 -18.37
N PRO A 62 -11.93 7.44 -19.50
CA PRO A 62 -12.86 6.35 -19.78
C PRO A 62 -12.88 5.22 -18.74
N HIS A 63 -11.95 5.21 -17.78
CA HIS A 63 -11.79 4.16 -16.77
C HIS A 63 -12.33 4.56 -15.39
N GLU A 64 -12.82 5.79 -15.24
CA GLU A 64 -13.51 6.22 -14.02
C GLU A 64 -15.03 6.11 -14.19
N PRO A 65 -15.77 5.73 -13.13
CA PRO A 65 -17.23 5.74 -13.18
C PRO A 65 -17.74 7.16 -13.46
N GLU A 66 -18.78 7.26 -14.28
CA GLU A 66 -19.39 8.53 -14.66
C GLU A 66 -19.77 9.36 -13.41
N GLY A 67 -19.29 10.61 -13.35
CA GLY A 67 -19.49 11.48 -12.18
C GLY A 67 -18.42 11.37 -11.08
N SER A 68 -17.37 10.57 -11.24
CA SER A 68 -16.22 10.55 -10.33
C SER A 68 -15.54 11.92 -10.26
N GLY A 69 -15.55 12.52 -9.06
CA GLY A 69 -14.82 13.77 -8.77
C GLY A 69 -13.30 13.62 -8.76
N GLY A 70 -12.76 12.42 -8.98
CA GLY A 70 -11.31 12.15 -8.99
C GLY A 70 -10.63 12.21 -7.61
N LEU A 71 -11.40 12.36 -6.54
CA LEU A 71 -10.89 12.50 -5.18
C LEU A 71 -10.10 11.25 -4.74
N ALA A 72 -10.53 10.06 -5.16
CA ALA A 72 -9.80 8.83 -4.92
C ALA A 72 -8.41 8.84 -5.58
N GLY A 73 -8.32 9.33 -6.82
CA GLY A 73 -7.04 9.48 -7.52
C GLY A 73 -6.13 10.53 -6.88
N MET A 74 -6.70 11.65 -6.41
CA MET A 74 -5.96 12.66 -5.63
C MET A 74 -5.42 12.09 -4.32
N ALA A 75 -6.26 11.36 -3.58
CA ALA A 75 -5.86 10.70 -2.34
C ALA A 75 -4.72 9.71 -2.62
N MET A 76 -4.89 8.80 -3.59
CA MET A 76 -3.85 7.85 -3.99
C MET A 76 -2.54 8.54 -4.39
N SER A 77 -2.61 9.68 -5.07
CA SER A 77 -1.43 10.47 -5.43
C SER A 77 -0.74 11.07 -4.21
N ALA A 78 -1.49 11.58 -3.24
CA ALA A 78 -0.96 12.07 -1.97
C ALA A 78 -0.28 10.95 -1.17
N LEU A 79 -0.90 9.77 -1.10
CA LEU A 79 -0.32 8.59 -0.42
C LEU A 79 0.95 8.09 -1.11
N SER A 80 1.10 8.34 -2.40
CA SER A 80 2.26 7.93 -3.19
C SER A 80 3.42 8.92 -3.11
N ALA A 81 3.22 10.13 -2.58
CA ALA A 81 4.25 11.17 -2.50
C ALA A 81 5.55 10.72 -1.79
N PRO A 82 5.52 9.99 -0.66
CA PRO A 82 6.72 9.43 -0.05
C PRO A 82 7.51 8.49 -0.97
N ILE A 83 6.79 7.72 -1.78
CA ILE A 83 7.37 6.77 -2.74
C ILE A 83 7.99 7.53 -3.91
N TYR A 84 7.32 8.55 -4.43
CA TYR A 84 7.86 9.41 -5.47
C TYR A 84 9.17 10.07 -5.03
N LEU A 85 9.26 10.53 -3.78
CA LEU A 85 10.48 11.10 -3.24
C LEU A 85 11.62 10.08 -3.17
N LYS A 86 11.32 8.85 -2.74
CA LYS A 86 12.31 7.77 -2.72
C LYS A 86 12.80 7.45 -4.15
N SER A 87 11.91 7.41 -5.13
CA SER A 87 12.26 7.20 -6.54
C SER A 87 13.03 8.37 -7.14
N LEU A 88 12.68 9.62 -6.79
CA LEU A 88 13.41 10.81 -7.21
C LEU A 88 14.84 10.79 -6.67
N GLY A 89 15.02 10.43 -5.39
CA GLY A 89 16.34 10.25 -4.80
C GLY A 89 17.18 9.21 -5.53
N SER A 90 16.59 8.06 -5.86
CA SER A 90 17.27 7.03 -6.65
C SER A 90 17.65 7.50 -8.06
N ALA A 91 16.80 8.29 -8.72
CA ALA A 91 17.08 8.84 -10.03
C ALA A 91 18.23 9.88 -10.00
N VAL A 92 18.22 10.78 -9.01
CA VAL A 92 19.26 11.81 -8.84
C VAL A 92 20.60 11.19 -8.45
N LEU A 93 20.59 10.22 -7.53
CA LEU A 93 21.80 9.50 -7.08
C LEU A 93 22.25 8.40 -8.06
N ARG A 94 21.51 8.20 -9.17
CA ARG A 94 21.78 7.19 -10.21
C ARG A 94 21.92 5.78 -9.65
N THR A 95 21.14 5.45 -8.61
CA THR A 95 21.09 4.10 -8.02
C THR A 95 20.09 3.22 -8.77
N ASP A 96 20.36 1.91 -8.88
CA ASP A 96 19.50 0.98 -9.61
C ASP A 96 18.08 0.87 -9.01
N GLY A 97 17.12 1.52 -9.68
CA GLY A 97 15.69 1.28 -9.44
C GLY A 97 15.30 -0.08 -10.00
N ARG A 98 15.24 -1.11 -9.15
CA ARG A 98 14.85 -2.46 -9.59
C ARG A 98 13.37 -2.49 -9.98
N PHE A 99 13.09 -2.67 -11.27
CA PHE A 99 11.75 -2.97 -11.75
C PHE A 99 11.42 -4.43 -11.43
N VAL A 100 10.55 -4.64 -10.45
CA VAL A 100 10.12 -5.98 -10.04
C VAL A 100 8.74 -6.23 -10.65
N VAL A 101 8.64 -7.27 -11.47
CA VAL A 101 7.36 -7.74 -11.97
C VAL A 101 6.63 -8.42 -10.83
N THR A 102 5.49 -7.88 -10.42
CA THR A 102 4.65 -8.49 -9.39
C THR A 102 4.21 -9.89 -9.84
N PRO A 103 4.53 -10.95 -9.08
CA PRO A 103 4.04 -12.29 -9.38
C PRO A 103 2.51 -12.28 -9.41
N LYS A 104 1.91 -12.87 -10.44
CA LYS A 104 0.45 -12.99 -10.56
C LYS A 104 -0.03 -14.26 -9.83
N GLY A 105 -1.19 -14.19 -9.18
CA GLY A 105 -1.82 -15.33 -8.51
C GLY A 105 -1.24 -15.65 -7.13
N GLY A 106 -1.36 -16.91 -6.69
CA GLY A 106 -1.01 -17.37 -5.33
C GLY A 106 0.48 -17.37 -4.97
N GLN A 107 1.36 -16.87 -5.86
CA GLN A 107 2.80 -16.75 -5.63
C GLN A 107 3.19 -15.37 -5.06
N ALA A 108 2.23 -14.50 -4.77
CA ALA A 108 2.47 -13.22 -4.11
C ALA A 108 2.78 -13.43 -2.62
N SER A 109 3.89 -12.85 -2.13
CA SER A 109 4.16 -12.82 -0.69
C SER A 109 3.10 -11.95 0.01
N PRO A 110 2.59 -12.36 1.18
CA PRO A 110 1.69 -11.53 1.96
C PRO A 110 2.39 -10.23 2.39
N ASP A 111 1.64 -9.14 2.40
CA ASP A 111 2.12 -7.85 2.88
C ASP A 111 2.45 -7.90 4.38
N ARG A 112 3.53 -7.23 4.76
CA ARG A 112 4.02 -7.13 6.14
C ARG A 112 4.15 -5.66 6.52
N LEU A 113 4.30 -5.35 7.80
CA LEU A 113 4.57 -3.97 8.26
C LEU A 113 5.79 -3.34 7.55
N LEU A 114 6.84 -4.14 7.29
CA LEU A 114 8.03 -3.70 6.56
C LEU A 114 7.80 -3.42 5.07
N THR A 115 6.66 -3.81 4.49
CA THR A 115 6.23 -3.34 3.16
C THR A 115 6.05 -1.83 3.17
N PHE A 116 5.54 -1.27 4.28
CA PHE A 116 5.28 0.16 4.45
C PHE A 116 6.43 0.93 5.09
N ARG A 117 7.66 0.40 5.05
CA ARG A 117 8.82 0.99 5.76
C ARG A 117 9.07 2.46 5.43
N ILE A 118 8.83 2.87 4.18
CA ILE A 118 9.05 4.25 3.73
C ILE A 118 8.04 5.17 4.41
N HIS A 119 6.77 4.78 4.41
CA HIS A 119 5.69 5.48 5.09
C HIS A 119 5.90 5.53 6.60
N LEU A 120 6.33 4.42 7.22
CA LEU A 120 6.66 4.36 8.64
C LEU A 120 7.87 5.24 9.00
N PHE A 121 8.88 5.32 8.13
CA PHE A 121 10.01 6.22 8.31
C PHE A 121 9.55 7.69 8.36
N TRP A 122 8.74 8.14 7.40
CA TRP A 122 8.22 9.51 7.41
C TRP A 122 7.27 9.77 8.57
N ALA A 123 6.45 8.79 8.95
CA ALA A 123 5.62 8.87 10.15
C ALA A 123 6.47 9.06 11.41
N ALA A 124 7.59 8.34 11.53
CA ALA A 124 8.52 8.49 12.66
C ALA A 124 9.14 9.90 12.69
N VAL A 125 9.60 10.42 11.55
CA VAL A 125 10.16 11.80 11.43
C VAL A 125 9.13 12.86 11.83
N LEU A 126 7.88 12.72 11.40
CA LEU A 126 6.82 13.67 11.72
C LEU A 126 6.38 13.57 13.17
N LEU A 127 6.26 12.36 13.71
CA LEU A 127 5.93 12.12 15.11
C LEU A 127 7.02 12.67 16.04
N SER A 128 8.31 12.44 15.72
CA SER A 128 9.43 13.00 16.48
C SER A 128 9.44 14.52 16.43
N SER A 129 9.06 15.12 15.29
CA SER A 129 8.98 16.58 15.15
C SER A 129 7.82 17.18 15.95
N LEU A 130 6.67 16.52 15.98
CA LEU A 130 5.56 16.92 16.84
C LEU A 130 5.93 16.82 18.32
N ALA A 131 6.59 15.73 18.73
CA ALA A 131 7.08 15.56 20.10
C ALA A 131 8.11 16.62 20.48
N ALA A 132 9.08 16.89 19.60
CA ALA A 132 10.09 17.93 19.79
C ALA A 132 9.44 19.32 19.94
N SER A 133 8.43 19.63 19.14
CA SER A 133 7.70 20.90 19.25
C SER A 133 7.01 21.10 20.59
N VAL A 134 6.52 20.02 21.22
CA VAL A 134 5.93 20.10 22.57
C VAL A 134 7.02 20.26 23.62
N TYR A 135 8.14 19.53 23.48
CA TYR A 135 9.26 19.60 24.42
C TYR A 135 10.00 20.94 24.39
N LEU A 136 10.15 21.54 23.21
CA LEU A 136 10.87 22.80 22.98
C LEU A 136 9.96 24.05 23.04
N ASP A 137 8.67 23.87 23.33
CA ASP A 137 7.65 24.93 23.36
C ASP A 137 7.52 25.75 22.05
N HIS A 138 7.92 25.18 20.91
CA HIS A 138 7.76 25.78 19.59
C HIS A 138 6.32 25.58 19.08
N THR A 139 5.37 26.38 19.55
CA THR A 139 3.93 26.20 19.28
C THR A 139 3.44 26.86 17.99
N HIS A 140 4.10 26.62 16.86
CA HIS A 140 3.60 27.09 15.56
C HIS A 140 2.37 26.27 15.13
N VAL A 141 1.17 26.81 15.38
CA VAL A 141 -0.12 26.14 15.12
C VAL A 141 -0.21 25.62 13.69
N ALA A 142 0.11 26.46 12.70
CA ALA A 142 0.06 26.08 11.30
C ALA A 142 0.97 24.87 10.99
N MET A 143 2.21 24.87 11.49
CA MET A 143 3.17 23.80 11.22
C MET A 143 2.82 22.50 11.96
N ARG A 144 2.23 22.57 13.16
CA ARG A 144 1.68 21.40 13.84
C ARG A 144 0.53 20.79 13.03
N THR A 145 -0.37 21.61 12.50
CA THR A 145 -1.46 21.13 11.62
C THR A 145 -0.93 20.47 10.36
N TRP A 146 0.08 21.04 9.70
CA TRP A 146 0.69 20.41 8.52
C TRP A 146 1.41 19.10 8.87
N ALA A 147 2.11 19.06 10.00
CA ALA A 147 2.78 17.85 10.45
C ALA A 147 1.80 16.73 10.81
N THR A 148 0.65 17.04 11.43
CA THR A 148 -0.38 16.03 11.73
C THR A 148 -1.06 15.51 10.46
N LEU A 149 -1.34 16.37 9.49
CA LEU A 149 -1.84 15.95 8.17
C LEU A 149 -0.84 15.05 7.45
N GLY A 150 0.45 15.43 7.44
CA GLY A 150 1.52 14.59 6.88
C GLY A 150 1.65 13.25 7.58
N LEU A 151 1.47 13.22 8.91
CA LEU A 151 1.50 12.00 9.71
C LEU A 151 0.32 11.09 9.35
N ALA A 152 -0.89 11.66 9.20
CA ALA A 152 -2.07 10.92 8.77
C ALA A 152 -1.89 10.32 7.37
N ILE A 153 -1.36 11.08 6.42
CA ILE A 153 -1.02 10.59 5.07
C ILE A 153 -0.03 9.44 5.16
N SER A 154 1.03 9.60 5.95
CA SER A 154 2.07 8.58 6.11
C SER A 154 1.54 7.30 6.76
N LEU A 155 0.65 7.39 7.75
CA LEU A 155 0.09 6.22 8.43
C LEU A 155 -1.06 5.55 7.66
N SER A 156 -1.71 6.27 6.75
CA SER A 156 -2.93 5.78 6.10
C SER A 156 -2.77 4.44 5.36
N PRO A 157 -1.69 4.11 4.62
CA PRO A 157 -1.61 2.80 3.95
C PRO A 157 -1.50 1.66 4.95
N VAL A 158 -0.82 1.90 6.08
CA VAL A 158 -0.66 0.93 7.17
C VAL A 158 -2.01 0.68 7.85
N VAL A 159 -2.78 1.75 8.09
CA VAL A 159 -4.11 1.67 8.70
C VAL A 159 -5.07 0.92 7.78
N VAL A 160 -5.08 1.24 6.47
CA VAL A 160 -5.92 0.55 5.48
C VAL A 160 -5.56 -0.93 5.42
N TRP A 161 -4.27 -1.27 5.34
CA TRP A 161 -3.82 -2.68 5.34
C TRP A 161 -4.21 -3.42 6.63
N ALA A 162 -3.98 -2.81 7.81
CA ALA A 162 -4.34 -3.42 9.07
C ALA A 162 -5.85 -3.63 9.20
N TRP A 163 -6.64 -2.71 8.64
CA TRP A 163 -8.09 -2.79 8.59
C TRP A 163 -8.56 -3.93 7.69
N THR A 164 -8.05 -4.04 6.46
CA THR A 164 -8.45 -5.10 5.52
C THR A 164 -8.09 -6.48 6.05
N VAL A 165 -6.88 -6.68 6.57
CA VAL A 165 -6.46 -7.96 7.18
C VAL A 165 -7.36 -8.34 8.37
N ARG A 166 -7.78 -7.36 9.18
CA ARG A 166 -8.71 -7.61 10.29
C ARG A 166 -10.10 -7.98 9.80
N GLN A 167 -10.58 -7.35 8.73
CA GLN A 167 -11.89 -7.69 8.15
C GLN A 167 -11.87 -9.10 7.54
N ASP A 168 -10.81 -9.47 6.82
CA ASP A 168 -10.68 -10.78 6.22
C ASP A 168 -10.68 -11.89 7.28
N LYS A 169 -9.90 -11.71 8.35
CA LYS A 169 -9.89 -12.63 9.50
C LYS A 169 -11.25 -12.75 10.18
N ARG A 170 -12.00 -11.65 10.28
CA ARG A 170 -13.36 -11.66 10.85
C ARG A 170 -14.34 -12.39 9.93
N ALA A 171 -14.25 -12.18 8.62
CA ALA A 171 -15.08 -12.85 7.64
C ALA A 171 -14.80 -14.36 7.59
N GLU A 172 -13.53 -14.77 7.71
CA GLU A 172 -13.13 -16.17 7.78
C GLU A 172 -13.64 -16.84 9.06
N ALA A 173 -13.50 -16.18 10.22
CA ALA A 173 -14.05 -16.68 11.48
C ALA A 173 -15.59 -16.80 11.44
N ALA A 174 -16.29 -15.90 10.76
CA ALA A 174 -17.75 -15.98 10.59
C ALA A 174 -18.18 -17.10 9.62
N ARG A 175 -17.33 -17.46 8.65
CA ARG A 175 -17.57 -18.58 7.71
C ARG A 175 -17.20 -19.94 8.28
N ALA A 176 -16.41 -19.99 9.34
CA ALA A 176 -16.11 -21.20 10.09
C ALA A 176 -17.36 -21.65 10.89
N VAL A 177 -18.39 -22.12 10.18
CA VAL A 177 -19.50 -22.87 10.76
C VAL A 177 -18.91 -24.14 11.38
N PRO A 178 -19.28 -24.53 12.61
CA PRO A 178 -18.83 -25.79 13.19
C PRO A 178 -19.28 -26.93 12.28
N VAL A 179 -18.34 -27.69 11.72
CA VAL A 179 -18.65 -28.96 11.07
C VAL A 179 -19.27 -29.86 12.14
N PRO A 180 -20.50 -30.38 11.95
CA PRO A 180 -21.11 -31.31 12.89
C PRO A 180 -20.15 -32.48 13.10
N ALA A 181 -19.94 -32.88 14.35
CA ALA A 181 -19.11 -34.02 14.68
C ALA A 181 -19.57 -35.25 13.85
N PRO A 182 -18.65 -35.99 13.21
CA PRO A 182 -19.02 -37.17 12.46
C PRO A 182 -19.79 -38.13 13.38
N PRO A 183 -20.89 -38.75 12.90
CA PRO A 183 -21.64 -39.72 13.70
C PRO A 183 -20.71 -40.84 14.17
N PRO A 184 -20.94 -41.42 15.36
CA PRO A 184 -20.10 -42.48 15.90
C PRO A 184 -20.02 -43.63 14.90
N PRO A 185 -18.85 -44.29 14.75
CA PRO A 185 -18.65 -45.34 13.78
C PRO A 185 -19.66 -46.47 14.03
N GLU A 186 -20.50 -46.71 13.02
CA GLU A 186 -21.40 -47.85 12.97
C GLU A 186 -20.56 -49.13 13.01
N PRO A 187 -20.84 -50.10 13.90
CA PRO A 187 -20.02 -51.30 14.04
C PRO A 187 -20.03 -52.09 12.73
N ALA A 188 -18.86 -52.15 12.09
CA ALA A 188 -18.63 -52.93 10.90
C ALA A 188 -18.85 -54.43 11.21
N TYR A 189 -19.97 -54.97 10.72
CA TYR A 189 -20.13 -56.42 10.63
C TYR A 189 -19.13 -56.94 9.61
N VAL A 190 -18.13 -57.69 10.09
CA VAL A 190 -17.16 -58.40 9.27
C VAL A 190 -17.89 -59.55 8.57
N THR A 191 -18.34 -59.34 7.34
CA THR A 191 -18.67 -60.44 6.44
C THR A 191 -17.35 -61.03 5.96
N THR A 192 -16.91 -62.13 6.59
CA THR A 192 -15.82 -62.96 6.06
C THR A 192 -16.26 -63.60 4.75
N THR A 193 -16.00 -62.93 3.64
CA THR A 193 -16.11 -63.52 2.31
C THR A 193 -14.77 -64.20 1.99
N THR A 194 -14.74 -65.52 2.16
CA THR A 194 -13.59 -66.37 1.83
C THR A 194 -13.29 -66.26 0.32
N THR A 195 -12.21 -65.58 -0.05
CA THR A 195 -11.72 -65.51 -1.44
C THR A 195 -10.67 -66.61 -1.65
N PRO A 196 -10.80 -67.50 -2.65
CA PRO A 196 -9.76 -68.48 -2.96
C PRO A 196 -8.56 -67.81 -3.64
N ALA A 197 -7.36 -68.32 -3.32
CA ALA A 197 -6.06 -67.84 -3.78
C ALA A 197 -5.90 -67.84 -5.33
N PRO A 198 -5.22 -66.84 -5.93
CA PRO A 198 -4.84 -66.88 -7.33
C PRO A 198 -3.60 -67.78 -7.54
N GLN A 199 -3.73 -68.76 -8.43
CA GLN A 199 -2.60 -69.53 -8.96
C GLN A 199 -1.73 -68.67 -9.88
N ALA A 200 -0.41 -68.86 -9.74
CA ALA A 200 0.61 -68.21 -10.55
C ALA A 200 0.64 -68.78 -11.98
N THR A 201 0.59 -67.90 -12.98
CA THR A 201 0.91 -68.22 -14.36
C THR A 201 2.08 -67.35 -14.82
N THR A 202 3.24 -67.98 -14.90
CA THR A 202 4.43 -67.49 -15.61
C THR A 202 4.19 -67.49 -17.12
N THR A 203 4.37 -66.34 -17.76
CA THR A 203 4.71 -66.30 -19.20
C THR A 203 5.66 -65.13 -19.46
N ALA A 204 6.79 -65.48 -20.08
CA ALA A 204 7.84 -64.57 -20.52
C ALA A 204 7.54 -63.97 -21.90
N SER A 205 8.09 -62.79 -22.19
CA SER A 205 8.95 -62.47 -23.35
C SER A 205 8.74 -61.06 -23.93
N ALA A 206 9.87 -60.49 -24.39
CA ALA A 206 10.09 -59.37 -25.31
C ALA A 206 9.63 -57.98 -24.81
N GLY A 207 10.48 -56.97 -24.63
CA GLY A 207 11.62 -56.56 -25.45
C GLY A 207 11.15 -55.48 -26.43
N THR A 208 11.38 -54.20 -26.12
CA THR A 208 11.57 -53.09 -27.10
C THR A 208 12.11 -51.85 -26.39
N THR A 209 13.28 -51.44 -26.87
CA THR A 209 14.02 -50.22 -26.58
C THR A 209 13.30 -48.99 -27.15
N ALA A 210 13.21 -47.89 -26.38
CA ALA A 210 12.98 -46.56 -26.95
C ALA A 210 13.72 -45.50 -26.11
N THR A 211 14.85 -45.08 -26.65
CA THR A 211 15.63 -43.91 -26.24
C THR A 211 15.00 -42.67 -26.85
N THR A 212 14.67 -41.64 -26.05
CA THR A 212 14.53 -40.28 -26.57
C THR A 212 15.13 -39.27 -25.60
N THR A 213 16.18 -38.61 -26.09
CA THR A 213 16.90 -37.48 -25.51
C THR A 213 16.33 -36.17 -26.09
N ALA A 214 16.12 -35.16 -25.24
CA ALA A 214 16.22 -33.71 -25.53
C ALA A 214 16.00 -32.97 -24.19
N GLY A 215 16.94 -32.21 -23.61
CA GLY A 215 17.59 -31.02 -24.16
C GLY A 215 16.58 -29.86 -24.06
N GLY A 216 16.67 -28.87 -23.17
CA GLY A 216 17.86 -28.11 -22.78
C GLY A 216 17.81 -26.76 -23.51
N ASN A 217 17.19 -25.76 -22.88
CA ASN A 217 17.54 -24.33 -22.87
C ASN A 217 16.52 -23.54 -22.04
#